data_AF-A0A8H9K352-F1
#
_entry.id   AF-A0A8H9K352-F1
#
_cell.length_a   1.000
_cell.length_b   1.000
_cell.length_c   1.000
_cell.angle_alpha   90.00
_cell.angle_beta   90.00
_cell.angle_gamma   90.00
#
_symmetry.space_group_name_H-M   'P 1'
#
loop_
_entity.id
_entity.type
_entity.pdbx_description
1 polymer ?
#
loop_
_entity_poly.entity_id
_entity_poly.type
_entity_poly.pdbx_seq_one_letter_code
_entity_poly.pdbx_strand_id
1 'polypeptide(L)'
;MPFDEKHRAQQFLIKAQAKYGDLYDYSQVEYVNKTTHVKIGCSKHGVFYSSPKNFLATVKKIGCPYCSREKRFQYEMKDNTPAKETKGCETDHFNVRGGTKKYPHLLLKVFN
;
A
#
# COMPACT_ATOMS: atom_id res chain seq x y z
N MET A 1 -30.88 -3.32 23.83
CA MET A 1 -30.26 -4.62 24.17
C MET A 1 -28.74 -4.46 24.07
N PRO A 2 -27.98 -4.45 25.18
CA PRO A 2 -26.53 -4.32 25.13
C PRO A 2 -25.95 -5.67 24.71
N PHE A 3 -25.69 -5.82 23.42
CA PHE A 3 -25.08 -7.01 22.85
C PHE A 3 -23.61 -7.04 23.31
N ASP A 4 -23.26 -8.03 24.13
CA ASP A 4 -21.99 -8.16 24.87
C ASP A 4 -20.76 -7.69 24.08
N GLU A 5 -20.14 -6.61 24.56
CA GLU A 5 -18.90 -6.03 24.04
C GLU A 5 -17.77 -7.07 23.87
N LYS A 6 -17.72 -8.04 24.79
CA LYS A 6 -16.75 -9.14 24.81
C LYS A 6 -16.83 -10.02 23.55
N HIS A 7 -18.03 -10.31 23.08
CA HIS A 7 -18.23 -11.17 21.91
C HIS A 7 -17.70 -10.51 20.63
N ARG A 8 -17.85 -9.18 20.50
CA ARG A 8 -17.32 -8.44 19.34
C ARG A 8 -15.80 -8.42 19.31
N ALA A 9 -15.16 -8.26 20.48
CA ALA A 9 -13.71 -8.33 20.61
C ALA A 9 -13.17 -9.72 20.22
N GLN A 10 -13.81 -10.79 20.70
CA GLN A 10 -13.46 -12.16 20.34
C GLN A 10 -13.59 -12.43 18.83
N GLN A 11 -14.70 -11.98 18.22
CA GLN A 11 -14.88 -12.11 16.77
C GLN A 11 -13.80 -11.37 15.97
N PHE A 12 -13.33 -10.22 16.47
CA PHE A 12 -12.21 -9.50 15.86
C PHE A 12 -10.91 -10.31 15.94
N LEU A 13 -10.59 -10.86 17.11
CA LEU A 13 -9.38 -11.67 17.33
C LEU A 13 -9.35 -12.91 16.43
N ILE A 14 -10.46 -13.66 16.35
CA ILE A 14 -10.57 -14.86 15.48
C ILE A 14 -10.31 -14.48 14.02
N LYS A 15 -10.92 -13.39 13.53
CA LYS A 15 -10.73 -12.93 12.14
C LYS A 15 -9.32 -12.41 11.89
N ALA A 16 -8.72 -11.75 12.87
CA ALA A 16 -7.36 -11.26 12.80
C ALA A 16 -6.35 -12.41 12.69
N GLN A 17 -6.48 -13.41 13.56
CA GLN A 17 -5.63 -14.60 13.57
C GLN A 17 -5.84 -15.45 12.30
N ALA A 18 -7.07 -15.61 11.80
CA ALA A 18 -7.30 -16.32 10.54
C ALA A 18 -6.63 -15.64 9.32
N LYS A 19 -6.47 -14.31 9.35
CA LYS A 19 -5.92 -13.55 8.21
C LYS A 19 -4.40 -13.40 8.26
N TYR A 20 -3.84 -13.23 9.46
CA TYR A 20 -2.43 -12.92 9.66
C TYR A 20 -1.67 -13.98 10.47
N GLY A 21 -2.34 -14.97 11.05
CA GLY A 21 -1.75 -15.95 11.96
C GLY A 21 -1.18 -15.29 13.21
N ASP A 22 -0.07 -15.84 13.69
CA ASP A 22 0.62 -15.39 14.91
C ASP A 22 1.71 -14.34 14.60
N LEU A 23 1.56 -13.58 13.51
CA LEU A 23 2.51 -12.52 13.11
C LEU A 23 2.39 -11.24 13.95
N TYR A 24 1.32 -11.11 14.73
CA TYR A 24 1.00 -9.91 15.49
C TYR A 24 0.56 -10.24 16.91
N ASP A 25 0.97 -9.39 17.85
CA ASP A 25 0.59 -9.44 19.25
C ASP A 25 -0.70 -8.65 19.48
N TYR A 26 -1.75 -9.36 19.93
CA TYR A 26 -3.07 -8.80 20.20
C TYR A 26 -3.32 -8.51 21.69
N SER A 27 -2.32 -8.69 22.56
CA SER A 27 -2.45 -8.61 24.02
C SER A 27 -2.88 -7.23 24.56
N GLN A 28 -2.75 -6.17 23.75
CA GLN A 28 -3.11 -4.79 24.11
C GLN A 28 -4.26 -4.24 23.25
N VAL A 29 -5.05 -5.12 22.61
CA VAL A 29 -6.17 -4.70 21.76
C VAL A 29 -7.39 -4.36 22.60
N GLU A 30 -7.68 -3.07 22.72
CA GLU A 30 -8.93 -2.57 23.30
C GLU A 30 -9.98 -2.35 22.20
N TYR A 31 -10.87 -3.32 22.03
CA TYR A 31 -11.90 -3.25 20.99
C TYR A 31 -13.14 -2.49 21.49
N VAL A 32 -13.26 -1.22 21.06
CA VAL A 32 -14.46 -0.40 21.34
C VAL A 32 -15.44 -0.43 20.17
N ASN A 33 -14.97 -0.11 18.96
CA ASN A 33 -15.79 -0.07 17.74
C ASN A 33 -14.98 -0.48 16.51
N LYS A 34 -15.67 -0.69 15.38
CA LYS A 34 -15.04 -1.04 14.09
C LYS A 34 -14.14 0.08 13.52
N THR A 35 -14.39 1.32 13.93
CA THR A 35 -13.71 2.54 13.44
C THR A 35 -12.64 3.05 14.40
N THR A 36 -12.73 2.72 15.69
CA THR A 36 -11.74 3.12 16.70
C THR A 36 -10.40 2.50 16.36
N HIS A 37 -9.33 3.26 16.51
CA HIS A 37 -7.98 2.73 16.31
C HIS A 37 -7.64 1.79 17.45
N VAL A 38 -7.24 0.57 17.11
CA VAL A 38 -6.74 -0.41 18.05
C VAL A 38 -5.22 -0.49 17.97
N LYS A 39 -4.61 -0.79 19.11
CA LYS A 39 -3.18 -0.96 19.25
C LYS A 39 -2.80 -2.42 18.94
N ILE A 40 -2.01 -2.64 17.90
CA ILE A 40 -1.60 -3.97 17.44
C ILE A 40 -0.07 -4.03 17.43
N GLY A 41 0.50 -5.04 18.08
CA GLY A 41 1.94 -5.28 18.08
C GLY A 41 2.37 -6.05 16.83
N CYS A 42 3.37 -5.57 16.11
CA CYS A 42 4.09 -6.34 15.09
C CYS A 42 5.41 -6.83 15.69
N SER A 43 5.70 -8.13 15.58
CA SER A 43 6.92 -8.71 16.14
C SER A 43 8.21 -8.16 15.51
N LYS A 44 8.14 -7.53 14.33
CA LYS A 44 9.30 -6.97 13.61
C LYS A 44 9.49 -5.46 13.79
N HIS A 45 8.39 -4.70 13.80
CA HIS A 45 8.44 -3.23 13.75
C HIS A 45 7.83 -2.56 14.99
N GLY A 46 7.43 -3.37 15.98
CA GLY A 46 6.81 -2.88 17.19
C GLY A 46 5.34 -2.54 17.01
N VAL A 47 4.84 -1.67 17.88
CA VAL A 47 3.40 -1.43 18.02
C VAL A 47 2.90 -0.32 17.11
N PHE A 48 1.76 -0.54 16.46
CA PHE A 48 1.13 0.43 15.57
C PHE A 48 -0.38 0.53 15.82
N TYR A 49 -0.97 1.62 15.33
CA TYR A 49 -2.40 1.88 15.44
C TYR A 49 -3.09 1.62 14.11
N SER A 50 -4.16 0.84 14.14
CA SER A 50 -4.99 0.59 12.95
C SER A 50 -6.44 0.40 13.34
N SER A 51 -7.37 0.80 12.48
CA SER A 51 -8.79 0.57 12.73
C SER A 51 -9.17 -0.89 12.38
N PRO A 52 -10.01 -1.58 13.18
CA PRO A 52 -10.41 -2.96 12.93
C PRO A 52 -11.01 -3.19 11.54
N LYS A 53 -11.81 -2.24 11.05
CA LYS A 53 -12.39 -2.27 9.69
C LYS A 53 -11.30 -2.33 8.63
N ASN A 54 -10.28 -1.47 8.73
CA ASN A 54 -9.19 -1.42 7.75
C ASN A 54 -8.28 -2.65 7.88
N PHE A 55 -7.95 -3.05 9.11
CA PHE A 55 -7.10 -4.21 9.39
C PHE A 55 -7.69 -5.50 8.81
N LEU A 56 -9.01 -5.71 8.99
CA LEU A 56 -9.72 -6.89 8.48
C LEU A 56 -10.14 -6.79 7.01
N ALA A 57 -10.08 -5.62 6.36
CA ALA A 57 -10.56 -5.43 4.99
C ALA A 57 -10.00 -6.46 3.99
N THR A 58 -10.86 -7.15 3.25
CA THR A 58 -10.47 -8.25 2.33
C THR A 58 -9.69 -7.75 1.11
N VAL A 59 -9.99 -6.54 0.65
CA VAL A 59 -9.46 -5.96 -0.61
C VAL A 59 -7.99 -5.55 -0.51
N LYS A 60 -7.53 -5.15 0.69
CA LYS A 60 -6.13 -4.75 0.94
C LYS A 60 -5.66 -5.41 2.23
N LYS A 61 -4.55 -6.15 2.18
CA LYS A 61 -3.87 -6.63 3.40
C LYS A 61 -3.19 -5.44 4.09
N ILE A 62 -3.98 -4.66 4.83
CA ILE A 62 -3.52 -3.51 5.60
C ILE A 62 -2.99 -4.06 6.93
N GLY A 63 -1.74 -4.52 6.90
CA GLY A 63 -0.96 -4.90 8.08
C GLY A 63 -0.05 -3.77 8.53
N CYS A 64 1.07 -4.12 9.19
CA CYS A 64 2.11 -3.16 9.53
C CYS A 64 2.61 -2.43 8.26
N PRO A 65 2.67 -1.08 8.25
CA PRO A 65 3.12 -0.31 7.09
C PRO A 65 4.58 -0.61 6.72
N TYR A 66 5.42 -0.92 7.71
CA TYR A 66 6.81 -1.29 7.50
C TYR A 66 6.94 -2.67 6.86
N CYS A 67 6.23 -3.70 7.38
CA CYS A 67 6.16 -5.03 6.74
C CYS A 67 5.66 -4.97 5.30
N SER A 68 4.70 -4.08 5.03
CA SER A 68 4.12 -3.92 3.68
C SER A 68 5.13 -3.31 2.71
N ARG A 69 5.96 -2.37 3.17
CA ARG A 69 7.06 -1.80 2.38
C ARG A 69 8.14 -2.83 2.09
N GLU A 70 8.57 -3.61 3.10
CA GLU A 70 9.56 -4.67 2.92
C GLU A 70 9.18 -5.68 1.83
N LYS A 71 7.91 -6.11 1.80
CA LYS A 71 7.42 -7.03 0.77
C LYS A 71 7.47 -6.46 -0.64
N ARG A 72 7.33 -5.15 -0.79
CA ARG A 72 7.36 -4.47 -2.10
C ARG A 72 8.76 -4.45 -2.70
N PHE A 73 9.77 -4.13 -1.87
CA PHE A 73 11.16 -4.11 -2.32
C PHE A 73 11.69 -5.48 -2.77
N GLN A 74 11.17 -6.57 -2.18
CA GLN A 74 11.55 -7.93 -2.59
C GLN A 74 11.08 -8.32 -4.01
N TYR A 75 10.08 -7.63 -4.55
CA TYR A 75 9.56 -7.89 -5.89
C TYR A 75 10.33 -7.08 -6.94
N GLU A 76 10.66 -5.82 -6.64
CA GLU A 76 11.38 -4.91 -7.55
C GLU A 76 12.79 -5.40 -7.91
N MET A 77 13.39 -6.26 -7.08
CA MET A 77 14.69 -6.91 -7.37
C MET A 77 14.58 -8.19 -8.23
N LYS A 78 13.37 -8.71 -8.48
CA LYS A 78 13.16 -9.93 -9.29
C LYS A 78 12.81 -9.63 -10.75
N ASP A 79 12.53 -8.38 -11.09
CA ASP A 79 12.35 -7.94 -12.46
C ASP A 79 13.72 -7.73 -13.14
N ASN A 80 14.52 -8.80 -13.29
CA ASN A 80 15.55 -8.89 -14.34
C ASN A 80 14.88 -9.13 -15.71
N THR A 81 13.71 -8.53 -15.93
CA THR A 81 13.17 -8.48 -17.29
C THR A 81 14.02 -7.43 -17.99
N PRO A 82 14.78 -7.77 -19.05
CA PRO A 82 15.46 -6.76 -19.83
C PRO A 82 14.41 -5.71 -20.18
N ALA A 83 14.74 -4.45 -19.96
CA ALA A 83 13.89 -3.31 -20.31
C ALA A 83 13.21 -3.67 -21.63
N LYS A 84 11.89 -3.90 -21.61
CA LYS A 84 11.16 -4.29 -22.80
C LYS A 84 11.51 -3.21 -23.81
N GLU A 85 12.29 -3.56 -24.83
CA GLU A 85 12.56 -2.69 -25.95
C GLU A 85 11.18 -2.27 -26.40
N THR A 86 10.86 -1.01 -26.16
CA THR A 86 9.71 -0.40 -26.80
C THR A 86 10.08 -0.43 -28.27
N LYS A 87 9.73 -1.52 -28.96
CA LYS A 87 9.47 -1.45 -30.38
C LYS A 87 8.39 -0.40 -30.46
N GLY A 88 8.78 0.83 -30.78
CA GLY A 88 7.83 1.89 -31.06
C GLY A 88 6.83 1.28 -32.03
N CYS A 89 5.54 1.53 -31.81
CA CYS A 89 4.64 1.36 -32.94
C CYS A 89 5.21 2.27 -34.03
N GLU A 90 5.43 1.72 -35.21
CA GLU A 90 5.80 2.47 -36.42
C GLU A 90 4.62 3.35 -36.82
N THR A 91 4.33 4.32 -35.98
CA THR A 91 3.49 5.43 -36.31
C THR A 91 4.34 6.63 -35.98
N ASP A 92 4.81 7.30 -37.02
CA ASP A 92 5.30 8.68 -37.00
C ASP A 92 4.20 9.67 -36.57
N HIS A 93 3.35 9.28 -35.63
CA HIS A 93 2.38 10.10 -34.94
C HIS A 93 3.00 10.49 -33.60
N PHE A 94 3.87 11.49 -33.71
CA PHE A 94 4.29 12.40 -32.64
C PHE A 94 3.21 12.59 -31.56
N ASN A 95 3.31 11.87 -30.44
CA ASN A 95 2.55 12.24 -29.25
C ASN A 95 3.31 13.35 -28.51
N VAL A 96 3.28 14.56 -29.06
CA VAL A 96 3.79 15.77 -28.41
C VAL A 96 2.84 16.10 -27.25
N ARG A 97 3.09 15.48 -26.09
CA ARG A 97 2.59 16.03 -24.83
C ARG A 97 3.36 17.32 -24.54
N GLY A 98 2.81 18.43 -25.04
CA GLY A 98 3.05 19.77 -24.52
C GLY A 98 4.45 20.34 -24.78
N GLY A 99 4.54 21.16 -25.82
CA GLY A 99 5.24 22.45 -25.76
C GLY A 99 6.68 22.45 -25.29
N THR A 100 7.60 22.32 -26.23
CA THR A 100 8.93 22.94 -26.21
C THR A 100 8.78 24.41 -25.68
N LYS A 101 9.63 25.07 -24.87
CA LYS A 101 11.10 25.16 -24.80
C LYS A 101 11.45 25.90 -23.50
N LYS A 102 12.33 25.34 -22.68
CA LYS A 102 13.00 26.08 -21.59
C LYS A 102 13.97 27.16 -22.12
N TYR A 103 14.17 27.23 -23.45
CA TYR A 103 15.08 28.14 -24.14
C TYR A 103 14.47 28.65 -25.47
N PRO A 104 13.79 29.82 -25.49
CA PRO A 104 13.17 30.35 -26.70
C PRO A 104 14.18 30.96 -27.69
N HIS A 105 15.40 31.29 -27.25
CA HIS A 105 16.41 31.99 -28.07
C HIS A 105 16.98 31.15 -29.22
N LEU A 106 16.85 29.82 -29.19
CA LEU A 106 17.32 28.92 -30.25
C LEU A 106 16.36 28.83 -31.46
N LEU A 107 15.15 29.39 -31.37
CA LEU A 107 14.19 29.43 -32.48
C LEU A 107 14.54 30.46 -33.55
N LEU A 108 15.31 31.50 -33.20
CA LEU A 108 15.63 32.61 -34.10
C LEU A 108 16.74 32.29 -35.12
N LYS A 109 17.29 31.07 -35.11
CA LYS A 109 18.27 30.62 -36.13
C LYS A 109 17.63 29.92 -37.34
N VAL A 110 16.31 29.71 -37.33
CA VAL A 110 15.61 28.99 -38.42
C VAL A 110 14.87 29.94 -39.37
N PHE A 111 14.66 31.20 -38.99
CA PHE A 111 14.17 32.24 -39.90
C PHE A 111 15.31 33.17 -40.26
N ASN A 112 16.14 32.74 -41.21
CA ASN A 112 17.12 33.56 -41.90
C ASN A 112 16.82 33.47 -43.40
#